data_AF-A0A328QXS3-F1
#
_entry.id   AF-A0A328QXS3-F1
#
_cell.length_a   1.000
_cell.length_b   1.000
_cell.length_c   1.000
_cell.angle_alpha   90.00
_cell.angle_beta   90.00
_cell.angle_gamma   90.00
#
_symmetry.space_group_name_H-M   'P 1'
#
loop_
_entity.id
_entity.type
_entity.pdbx_description
1 polymer ?
#
loop_
_entity_poly.entity_id
_entity_poly.type
_entity_poly.pdbx_seq_one_letter_code
_entity_poly.pdbx_strand_id
1 'polypeptide(L)' 'MKKKAKSESAKDLKNKICEKIYLLEDCMSSVVLDSGTDFTEVTNECFLSFQNAGVHLVNSSESMLSWK' A
#
# COMPACT_ATOMS: atom_id res chain seq x y z
N MET A 1 11.44 -25.43 29.85
CA MET A 1 11.67 -24.59 28.65
C MET A 1 10.37 -23.89 28.28
N LYS A 2 10.19 -22.62 28.68
CA LYS A 2 8.97 -21.84 28.38
C LYS A 2 9.25 -20.94 27.17
N LYS A 3 8.66 -21.24 26.01
CA LYS A 3 8.65 -20.32 24.85
C LYS A 3 7.85 -19.09 25.24
N LYS A 4 8.51 -17.98 25.59
CA LYS A 4 7.86 -16.68 25.74
C LYS A 4 7.38 -16.25 24.36
N ALA A 5 6.07 -16.18 24.17
CA ALA A 5 5.47 -15.51 23.02
C ALA A 5 5.99 -14.06 23.03
N LYS A 6 6.68 -13.69 21.97
CA LYS A 6 7.23 -12.34 21.78
C LYS A 6 6.02 -11.42 21.55
N SER A 7 5.67 -10.61 22.54
CA SER A 7 4.70 -9.53 22.40
C SER A 7 5.29 -8.51 21.43
N GLU A 8 4.96 -8.63 20.14
CA GLU A 8 5.35 -7.64 19.12
C GLU A 8 4.48 -6.39 19.23
N SER A 9 5.11 -5.21 19.20
CA SER A 9 4.41 -3.93 19.22
C SER A 9 3.57 -3.78 17.95
N ALA A 10 2.40 -3.15 18.05
CA ALA A 10 1.51 -2.93 16.91
C ALA A 10 2.21 -2.18 15.74
N LYS A 11 3.19 -1.34 16.06
CA LYS A 11 4.00 -0.62 15.06
C LYS A 11 4.94 -1.55 14.29
N ASP A 12 5.56 -2.51 14.97
CA ASP A 12 6.46 -3.48 14.34
C ASP A 12 5.68 -4.43 13.43
N LEU A 13 4.49 -4.84 13.87
CA LEU A 13 3.58 -5.64 13.06
C LEU A 13 3.11 -4.88 11.83
N LYS A 14 2.74 -3.59 11.98
CA LYS A 14 2.37 -2.73 10.85
C LYS A 14 3.48 -2.68 9.80
N ASN A 15 4.71 -2.38 10.20
CA ASN A 15 5.84 -2.27 9.26
C ASN A 15 6.05 -3.57 8.48
N LYS A 16 6.06 -4.72 9.17
CA LYS A 16 6.19 -6.04 8.54
C LYS A 16 5.06 -6.39 7.58
N ILE A 17 3.86 -5.86 7.81
CA ILE A 17 2.72 -6.07 6.92
C ILE A 17 2.87 -5.17 5.70
N CYS A 18 3.25 -3.90 5.87
CA CYS A 18 3.44 -2.97 4.76
C CYS A 18 4.44 -3.49 3.72
N GLU A 19 5.57 -4.05 4.16
CA GLU A 19 6.60 -4.71 3.30
C GLU A 19 6.10 -5.94 2.52
N LYS A 20 4.85 -6.37 2.72
CA LYS A 20 4.25 -7.53 2.03
C LYS A 20 3.06 -7.16 1.17
N ILE A 21 2.68 -5.88 1.15
CA ILE A 21 1.55 -5.40 0.37
C ILE A 21 2.09 -4.89 -0.96
N TYR A 22 1.51 -5.39 -2.05
CA TYR A 22 1.74 -4.92 -3.40
C TYR A 22 0.44 -4.30 -3.91
N LEU A 23 0.55 -3.07 -4.39
CA LEU A 23 -0.56 -2.24 -4.81
C LEU A 23 -0.41 -1.91 -6.29
N LEU A 24 -1.36 -2.36 -7.11
CA LEU A 24 -1.35 -2.18 -8.56
C LEU A 24 -1.98 -0.83 -8.94
N GLU A 25 -1.15 0.20 -9.10
CA GLU A 25 -1.62 1.57 -9.32
C GLU A 25 -2.46 1.74 -10.59
N ASP A 26 -2.15 0.96 -11.62
CA ASP A 26 -2.82 0.97 -12.92
C ASP A 26 -4.12 0.14 -12.94
N CYS A 27 -4.40 -0.59 -11.85
CA CYS A 27 -5.64 -1.34 -11.67
C CYS A 27 -6.63 -0.64 -10.73
N MET A 28 -6.37 0.61 -10.36
CA MET A 28 -7.26 1.44 -9.55
C MET A 28 -7.50 2.78 -10.25
N SER A 29 -8.73 3.27 -10.20
CA SER A 29 -9.08 4.58 -10.77
C SER A 29 -9.67 5.48 -9.72
N SER A 30 -9.29 6.76 -9.74
CA SER A 30 -9.99 7.80 -9.00
C SER A 30 -11.43 7.96 -9.52
N VAL A 31 -12.31 8.43 -8.64
CA VAL A 31 -13.71 8.74 -8.99
C VAL A 31 -13.85 10.23 -9.18
N VAL A 32 -14.56 10.63 -10.23
CA VAL A 32 -15.06 12.00 -10.41
C VAL A 32 -16.58 11.94 -10.33
N LEU A 33 -17.17 12.75 -9.45
CA LEU A 33 -18.61 12.82 -9.27
C LEU A 33 -19.21 13.91 -10.15
N ASP A 34 -20.42 13.69 -10.64
CA ASP A 34 -21.18 14.65 -11.44
C ASP A 34 -21.43 15.98 -10.70
N SER A 35 -21.32 15.98 -9.37
CA SER A 35 -21.34 17.18 -8.52
C SER A 35 -20.08 18.05 -8.61
N GLY A 36 -19.12 17.69 -9.46
CA GLY A 36 -17.86 18.42 -9.68
C GLY A 36 -16.75 18.09 -8.67
N THR A 37 -16.93 17.09 -7.81
CA THR A 37 -15.89 16.64 -6.87
C THR A 37 -14.99 15.62 -7.55
N ASP A 38 -13.69 15.93 -7.62
CA ASP A 38 -12.66 15.07 -8.20
C ASP A 38 -11.76 14.51 -7.08
N PHE A 39 -11.64 13.18 -7.02
CA PHE A 39 -10.80 12.49 -6.02
C PHE A 39 -9.40 12.14 -6.53
N THR A 40 -9.02 12.58 -7.73
CA THR A 40 -7.72 12.24 -8.33
C THR A 40 -6.55 12.63 -7.45
N GLU A 41 -6.56 13.84 -6.88
CA GLU A 41 -5.48 14.28 -5.99
C GLU A 41 -5.41 13.43 -4.71
N VAL A 42 -6.57 13.15 -4.10
CA VAL A 42 -6.65 12.30 -2.90
C VAL A 42 -6.14 10.88 -3.20
N THR A 43 -6.45 10.35 -4.38
CA THR A 43 -5.93 9.05 -4.83
C THR A 43 -4.40 9.07 -4.95
N ASN A 44 -3.83 10.11 -5.55
CA ASN A 44 -2.38 10.27 -5.67
C ASN A 44 -1.70 10.39 -4.29
N GLU A 45 -2.26 11.19 -3.39
CA GLU A 45 -1.77 11.32 -2.02
C GLU A 45 -1.83 10.00 -1.25
N CYS A 46 -2.89 9.20 -1.44
CA CYS A 46 -2.99 7.87 -0.86
C CYS A 46 -1.87 6.95 -1.34
N PHE A 47 -1.57 6.91 -2.64
CA PHE A 47 -0.47 6.09 -3.16
C PHE A 47 0.88 6.48 -2.54
N LEU A 48 1.16 7.78 -2.45
CA LEU A 48 2.36 8.29 -1.78
C LEU A 48 2.39 7.90 -0.29
N SER A 49 1.26 7.98 0.40
CA SER A 49 1.15 7.59 1.81
C SER A 49 1.44 6.09 2.02
N PHE A 50 0.90 5.22 1.16
CA PHE A 50 1.18 3.79 1.21
C PHE A 50 2.65 3.48 0.91
N GLN A 51 3.22 4.09 -0.12
CA GLN A 51 4.63 3.93 -0.46
C GLN A 51 5.54 4.40 0.69
N ASN A 52 5.25 5.54 1.30
CA ASN A 52 5.98 6.04 2.48
C ASN A 52 5.86 5.13 3.71
N ALA A 53 4.78 4.33 3.81
CA ALA A 53 4.60 3.34 4.85
C ALA A 53 5.37 2.02 4.59
N GLY A 54 6.00 1.88 3.42
CA GLY A 54 6.74 0.68 3.00
C GLY A 54 5.94 -0.29 2.14
N VAL A 55 4.81 0.12 1.58
CA VAL A 55 4.03 -0.66 0.60
C VAL A 55 4.65 -0.54 -0.78
N HIS A 56 4.61 -1.62 -1.55
CA HIS A 56 5.12 -1.68 -2.91
C HIS A 56 4.05 -1.19 -3.90
N LEU A 57 4.33 -0.09 -4.60
CA LEU A 57 3.49 0.40 -5.70
C LEU A 57 4.05 -0.17 -7.00
N VAL A 58 3.24 -0.93 -7.74
CA VAL A 58 3.66 -1.71 -8.91
C VAL A 58 2.71 -1.52 -10.07
N ASN A 59 3.20 -1.79 -11.28
CA ASN A 59 2.38 -1.75 -12.50
C ASN A 59 2.04 -3.17 -12.96
N SER A 60 0.78 -3.41 -13.36
CA SER A 60 0.30 -4.73 -13.78
C SER A 60 0.95 -5.24 -15.07
N SER A 61 1.52 -4.35 -15.88
CA SER A 61 2.25 -4.70 -17.10
C SER A 61 3.68 -5.18 -16.83
N GLU A 62 4.21 -4.92 -15.63
CA GLU A 62 5.52 -5.42 -15.23
C GLU A 62 5.44 -6.87 -14.73
N SER A 63 6.52 -7.63 -14.96
CA SER A 63 6.62 -8.99 -14.44
C SER A 63 6.57 -9.00 -12.90
N MET A 64 5.86 -9.96 -12.31
CA MET A 64 5.86 -10.12 -10.84
C MET A 64 7.25 -10.35 -10.26
N LEU A 65 8.20 -10.86 -11.06
CA LEU A 65 9.59 -11.05 -10.65
C LEU A 65 10.37 -9.72 -10.53
N SER A 66 9.87 -8.63 -11.12
CA SER A 66 10.48 -7.30 -11.06
C SER A 66 9.83 -6.37 -10.04
N TRP A 67 8.72 -6.77 -9.42
CA TRP A 67 8.07 -6.01 -8.34
C TRP A 67 9.02 -5.87 -7.15
N LYS A 68 9.28 -4.63 -6.72
CA LYS A 68 10.25 -4.28 -5.69
C LYS A 68 9.62 -3.63 -4.48
#